data_AF-Q9K2R6-F1
#
_entry.id   AF-Q9K2R6-F1
#
_cell.length_a   1.000
_cell.length_b   1.000
_cell.length_c   1.000
_cell.angle_alpha   90.00
_cell.angle_beta   90.00
_cell.angle_gamma   90.00
#
_symmetry.space_group_name_H-M   'P 1'
#
loop_
_entity.id
_entity.type
_entity.pdbx_description
1 polymer ?
#
loop_
_entity_poly.entity_id
_entity_poly.type
_entity_poly.pdbx_seq_one_letter_code
_entity_poly.pdbx_strand_id
1 'polypeptide(L)'
;PSYSTINTSKVTGEVNFNHLTVGDKNAAQAGIIASNKTHIGTLDLWQSAGLNIIAPPEGGYKDKPNNTPSQSGAKNDKNESAKNGKQESSQNNSNTQVINPPNSAQKTEIQPTQVIDGPFAGGKDTVVNINRINTNADG
;
A
#
# COMPACT_ATOMS: atom_id res chain seq x y z
N PRO A 1 20.48 -11.86 2.55
CA PRO A 1 20.43 -10.38 2.64
C PRO A 1 19.51 -9.96 3.79
N SER A 2 19.99 -9.04 4.64
CA SER A 2 19.25 -8.56 5.82
C SER A 2 18.59 -7.24 5.47
N TYR A 3 17.25 -7.21 5.46
CA TYR A 3 16.48 -6.00 5.17
C TYR A 3 15.84 -5.45 6.43
N SER A 4 15.88 -4.12 6.61
CA SER A 4 15.19 -3.45 7.70
C SER A 4 14.59 -2.13 7.23
N THR A 5 13.53 -1.69 7.89
CA THR A 5 12.93 -0.38 7.61
C THR A 5 12.53 0.30 8.90
N ILE A 6 13.01 1.53 9.09
CA ILE A 6 12.55 2.42 10.16
C ILE A 6 11.57 3.41 9.52
N ASN A 7 10.32 3.37 9.95
CA ASN A 7 9.30 4.28 9.43
C ASN A 7 9.01 5.39 10.43
N THR A 8 9.41 6.61 10.09
CA THR A 8 9.17 7.83 10.87
C THR A 8 8.22 8.81 10.17
N SER A 9 7.52 8.36 9.12
CA SER A 9 6.69 9.23 8.26
C SER A 9 5.59 9.98 9.00
N LYS A 10 5.14 9.48 10.16
CA LYS A 10 4.10 10.08 11.00
C LYS A 10 4.64 11.00 12.09
N VAL A 11 5.96 11.14 12.23
CA VAL A 11 6.56 12.05 13.21
C VAL A 11 6.42 13.48 12.68
N THR A 12 5.64 14.30 13.39
CA THR A 12 5.40 15.70 13.03
C THR A 12 6.51 16.65 13.49
N GLY A 13 7.30 16.22 14.48
CA GLY A 13 8.48 16.93 14.97
C GLY A 13 9.78 16.52 14.28
N GLU A 14 10.90 16.89 14.91
CA GLU A 14 12.22 16.52 14.42
C GLU A 14 12.62 15.12 14.88
N VAL A 15 13.07 14.31 13.94
CA VAL A 15 13.63 12.99 14.22
C VAL A 15 15.12 13.14 14.44
N ASN A 16 15.64 12.57 15.53
CA ASN A 16 17.04 12.66 15.91
C ASN A 16 17.58 11.27 16.25
N PHE A 17 18.42 10.73 15.38
CA PHE A 17 19.21 9.54 15.65
C PHE A 17 20.56 9.98 16.22
N ASN A 18 20.87 9.60 17.45
CA ASN A 18 22.19 9.90 18.01
C ASN A 18 23.30 9.09 17.31
N HIS A 19 23.06 7.79 17.15
CA HIS A 19 23.98 6.84 16.54
C HIS A 19 23.18 5.78 15.77
N LEU A 20 23.56 5.54 14.52
CA LEU A 20 22.93 4.58 13.62
C LEU A 20 24.01 3.65 13.06
N THR A 21 23.82 2.35 13.21
CA THR A 21 24.71 1.33 12.64
C THR A 21 23.95 0.51 11.61
N VAL A 22 24.54 0.35 10.43
CA VAL A 22 23.92 -0.40 9.32
C VAL A 22 24.86 -1.51 8.87
N GLY A 23 24.40 -2.74 9.11
CA GLY A 23 25.14 -3.96 8.79
C GLY A 23 26.19 -4.33 9.84
N ASP A 24 26.51 -5.62 9.84
CA ASP A 24 27.58 -6.21 10.65
C ASP A 24 28.02 -7.49 9.95
N LYS A 25 29.21 -7.46 9.33
CA LYS A 25 29.80 -8.57 8.56
C LYS A 25 28.85 -9.15 7.50
N ASN A 26 27.96 -8.32 6.96
CA ASN A 26 26.94 -8.74 5.99
C ASN A 26 26.56 -7.61 5.03
N ALA A 27 25.95 -7.98 3.90
CA ALA A 27 25.41 -7.05 2.92
C ALA A 27 23.98 -6.60 3.32
N ALA A 28 23.84 -5.99 4.50
CA ALA A 28 22.56 -5.48 4.97
C ALA A 28 22.06 -4.33 4.08
N GLN A 29 20.75 -4.21 3.96
CA GLN A 29 20.08 -3.13 3.24
C GLN A 29 19.03 -2.53 4.16
N ALA A 30 19.28 -1.32 4.66
CA ALA A 30 18.36 -0.60 5.52
C ALA A 30 17.61 0.49 4.75
N GLY A 31 16.38 0.73 5.16
CA GLY A 31 15.56 1.84 4.69
C GLY A 31 15.13 2.73 5.85
N ILE A 32 15.10 4.03 5.64
CA ILE A 32 14.45 4.99 6.53
C ILE A 32 13.40 5.73 5.72
N ILE A 33 12.13 5.59 6.07
CA ILE A 33 11.08 6.48 5.59
C ILE A 33 11.08 7.67 6.55
N ALA A 34 11.70 8.76 6.12
CA ALA A 34 12.02 9.91 6.94
C ALA A 34 10.80 10.81 7.15
N SER A 35 10.78 11.56 8.25
CA SER A 35 9.91 12.74 8.36
C SER A 35 10.54 13.93 7.61
N ASN A 36 9.85 15.08 7.58
CA ASN A 36 10.36 16.30 6.94
C ASN A 36 11.72 16.74 7.49
N LYS A 37 12.03 16.42 8.74
CA LYS A 37 13.28 16.82 9.39
C LYS A 37 13.90 15.65 10.14
N THR A 38 14.96 15.10 9.57
CA THR A 38 15.69 13.97 10.14
C THR A 38 17.16 14.34 10.33
N HIS A 39 17.66 14.21 11.54
CA HIS A 39 19.06 14.36 11.89
C HIS A 39 19.63 13.02 12.33
N ILE A 40 20.80 12.69 11.80
CA ILE A 40 21.59 11.51 12.16
C ILE A 40 22.94 12.03 12.65
N GLY A 41 23.29 11.71 13.89
CA GLY A 41 24.57 12.05 14.49
C GLY A 41 25.69 11.28 13.82
N THR A 42 26.02 10.10 14.37
CA THR A 42 27.01 9.21 13.76
C THR A 42 26.31 8.10 12.99
N LEU A 43 26.72 7.88 11.75
CA LEU A 43 26.32 6.75 10.92
C LEU A 43 27.53 5.83 10.69
N ASP A 44 27.46 4.62 11.24
CA ASP A 44 28.45 3.57 11.00
C ASP A 44 27.91 2.58 9.97
N LEU A 45 28.53 2.51 8.80
CA LEU A 45 28.15 1.59 7.73
C LEU A 45 29.16 0.47 7.60
N TRP A 46 28.69 -0.77 7.55
CA TRP A 46 29.54 -1.87 7.10
C TRP A 46 29.85 -1.72 5.60
N GLN A 47 31.05 -2.09 5.15
CA GLN A 47 31.51 -1.85 3.77
C GLN A 47 30.58 -2.39 2.67
N SER A 48 29.87 -3.49 2.94
CA SER A 48 28.93 -4.10 2.00
C SER A 48 27.47 -3.76 2.27
N ALA A 49 27.20 -2.92 3.28
CA ALA A 49 25.85 -2.51 3.63
C ALA A 49 25.40 -1.28 2.83
N GLY A 50 24.09 -1.20 2.61
CA GLY A 50 23.42 -0.06 1.99
C GLY A 50 22.37 0.56 2.90
N LEU A 51 22.19 1.87 2.75
CA LEU A 51 21.15 2.64 3.44
C LEU A 51 20.41 3.53 2.43
N ASN A 52 19.09 3.40 2.39
CA ASN A 52 18.20 4.27 1.62
C ASN A 52 17.40 5.15 2.58
N ILE A 53 17.52 6.46 2.46
CA ILE A 53 16.69 7.42 3.22
C ILE A 53 15.71 8.06 2.24
N ILE A 54 14.42 7.82 2.46
CA ILE A 54 13.33 8.29 1.61
C ILE A 54 12.71 9.50 2.28
N ALA A 55 12.88 10.66 1.66
CA ALA A 55 12.22 11.91 2.02
C ALA A 55 10.71 11.86 1.72
N PRO A 56 9.86 12.58 2.46
CA PRO A 56 8.48 12.80 2.06
C PRO A 56 8.40 13.53 0.72
N PRO A 57 7.44 13.18 -0.16
CA PRO A 57 7.20 13.94 -1.37
C PRO A 57 6.57 15.30 -1.05
N GLU A 58 6.49 16.17 -2.06
CA GLU A 58 5.72 17.41 -1.96
C GLU A 58 4.24 17.08 -1.60
N GLY A 59 3.73 17.70 -0.53
CA GLY A 59 2.40 17.40 0.02
C GLY A 59 2.35 16.24 1.03
N GLY A 60 3.50 15.62 1.35
CA GLY A 60 3.64 14.61 2.38
C GLY A 60 3.16 13.21 1.99
N TYR A 61 3.36 12.25 2.89
CA TYR A 61 2.88 10.88 2.69
C TYR A 61 1.36 10.83 2.88
N LYS A 62 0.68 10.23 1.90
CA LYS A 62 -0.76 9.96 2.01
C LYS A 62 -0.98 8.66 2.76
N ASP A 63 -2.03 8.62 3.57
CA ASP A 63 -2.49 7.33 4.10
C ASP A 63 -2.92 6.43 2.94
N LYS A 64 -2.57 5.14 3.05
CA LYS A 64 -2.96 4.14 2.06
C LYS A 64 -4.50 4.12 1.97
N PRO A 65 -5.10 4.19 0.76
CA PRO A 65 -6.54 4.02 0.64
C PRO A 65 -6.95 2.67 1.24
N ASN A 66 -7.97 2.69 2.10
CA ASN A 66 -8.45 1.51 2.78
C ASN A 66 -9.13 0.58 1.76
N ASN A 67 -8.48 -0.52 1.40
CA ASN A 67 -8.97 -1.54 0.46
C ASN A 67 -10.07 -2.44 1.07
N THR A 68 -10.94 -1.90 1.93
CA THR A 68 -12.19 -2.61 2.24
C THR A 68 -13.07 -2.47 1.00
N PRO A 69 -13.46 -3.55 0.30
CA PRO A 69 -14.46 -3.42 -0.75
C PRO A 69 -15.74 -2.89 -0.08
N SER A 70 -16.05 -1.61 -0.30
CA SER A 70 -17.34 -1.06 0.08
C SER A 70 -18.39 -1.90 -0.63
N GLN A 71 -19.11 -2.75 0.12
CA GLN A 71 -20.42 -3.20 -0.28
C GLN A 71 -21.33 -1.97 -0.28
N SER A 72 -21.22 -1.14 -1.33
CA SER A 72 -22.33 -0.29 -1.73
C SER A 72 -23.42 -1.25 -2.20
N GLY A 73 -24.27 -1.67 -1.27
CA GLY A 73 -25.53 -2.31 -1.59
C GLY A 73 -26.23 -1.45 -2.63
N ALA A 74 -26.53 -2.04 -3.78
CA ALA A 74 -27.43 -1.44 -4.75
C ALA A 74 -28.74 -1.14 -4.01
N LYS A 75 -28.96 0.14 -3.69
CA LYS A 75 -30.24 0.61 -3.17
C LYS A 75 -31.25 0.44 -4.30
N ASN A 76 -32.29 -0.34 -4.00
CA ASN A 76 -33.51 -0.41 -4.78
C ASN A 76 -34.09 1.00 -4.93
N ASP A 77 -34.12 1.52 -6.16
CA ASP A 77 -35.07 2.57 -6.52
C ASP A 77 -36.23 1.94 -7.27
N LYS A 78 -37.33 1.85 -6.52
CA LYS A 78 -38.68 1.54 -6.96
C LYS A 78 -39.09 2.55 -8.04
N ASN A 79 -39.57 2.09 -9.20
CA ASN A 79 -40.41 2.92 -10.05
C ASN A 79 -41.68 2.14 -10.45
N GLU A 80 -42.81 2.56 -9.89
CA GLU A 80 -44.16 2.12 -10.24
C GLU A 80 -44.69 2.96 -11.41
N SER A 81 -45.16 2.29 -12.46
CA SER A 81 -46.23 2.68 -13.42
C SER A 81 -46.08 1.77 -14.65
N ALA A 82 -47.10 1.25 -15.34
CA ALA A 82 -48.50 1.61 -15.47
C ALA A 82 -49.35 0.37 -15.87
N LYS A 83 -50.67 0.51 -15.72
CA LYS A 83 -51.75 -0.43 -16.08
C LYS A 83 -51.91 -0.68 -17.60
N ASN A 84 -52.72 -1.72 -17.87
CA ASN A 84 -53.42 -2.16 -19.10
C ASN A 84 -52.69 -3.26 -19.89
N GLY A 85 -53.30 -4.37 -20.32
CA GLY A 85 -54.68 -4.84 -20.34
C GLY A 85 -54.81 -5.94 -21.41
N LYS A 86 -55.76 -6.89 -21.24
CA LYS A 86 -56.13 -8.00 -22.17
C LYS A 86 -55.12 -9.15 -22.31
N GLN A 87 -55.43 -10.40 -22.61
CA GLN A 87 -56.62 -11.27 -22.68
C GLN A 87 -56.11 -12.55 -23.39
N GLU A 88 -56.37 -13.76 -22.84
CA GLU A 88 -56.42 -15.07 -23.56
C GLU A 88 -55.12 -15.55 -24.28
N SER A 89 -54.80 -16.83 -24.55
CA SER A 89 -55.41 -18.16 -24.40
C SER A 89 -54.35 -19.20 -24.85
N SER A 90 -54.36 -20.38 -24.23
CA SER A 90 -54.06 -21.73 -24.80
C SER A 90 -52.66 -22.21 -25.23
N GLN A 91 -52.45 -23.51 -24.97
CA GLN A 91 -51.57 -24.50 -25.64
C GLN A 91 -50.05 -24.38 -25.35
N ASN A 92 -49.22 -25.42 -25.18
CA ASN A 92 -49.29 -26.87 -25.34
C ASN A 92 -48.00 -27.46 -24.71
N ASN A 93 -48.10 -28.70 -24.21
CA ASN A 93 -47.08 -29.67 -23.80
C ASN A 93 -45.65 -29.47 -24.35
N SER A 94 -44.66 -29.40 -23.43
CA SER A 94 -43.34 -30.03 -23.63
C SER A 94 -42.64 -30.24 -22.30
N ASN A 95 -42.30 -31.51 -22.02
CA ASN A 95 -41.32 -31.93 -21.02
C ASN A 95 -40.10 -30.99 -21.03
N THR A 96 -39.98 -30.13 -20.02
CA THR A 96 -38.76 -29.36 -19.77
C THR A 96 -38.31 -29.71 -18.37
N GLN A 97 -37.27 -30.54 -18.31
CA GLN A 97 -36.56 -30.81 -17.07
C GLN A 97 -36.13 -29.47 -16.48
N VAL A 98 -36.55 -29.21 -15.24
CA VAL A 98 -36.04 -28.09 -14.44
C VAL A 98 -34.60 -28.45 -14.08
N ILE A 99 -33.65 -28.11 -14.94
CA ILE A 99 -32.23 -28.16 -14.61
C ILE A 99 -31.99 -26.90 -13.79
N ASN A 100 -31.88 -27.03 -12.47
CA ASN A 100 -31.30 -25.95 -11.67
C ASN A 100 -29.89 -25.69 -12.22
N PRO A 101 -29.55 -24.44 -12.59
CA PRO A 101 -28.17 -24.14 -12.97
C PRO A 101 -27.26 -24.54 -11.81
N PRO A 102 -26.10 -25.17 -12.07
CA PRO A 102 -25.20 -25.56 -10.99
C PRO A 102 -24.89 -24.32 -10.17
N ASN A 103 -25.27 -24.35 -8.90
CA ASN A 103 -25.02 -23.27 -7.94
C ASN A 103 -23.54 -23.29 -7.52
N SER A 104 -22.66 -23.16 -8.49
CA SER A 104 -21.22 -23.02 -8.30
C SER A 104 -20.83 -21.70 -8.96
N ALA A 105 -21.33 -20.60 -8.40
CA ALA A 105 -20.68 -19.32 -8.59
C ALA A 105 -19.28 -19.44 -7.98
N GLN A 106 -18.31 -19.80 -8.82
CA GLN A 106 -16.90 -19.79 -8.48
C GLN A 106 -16.55 -18.33 -8.21
N LYS A 107 -16.51 -17.96 -6.93
CA LYS A 107 -16.22 -16.59 -6.50
C LYS A 107 -14.76 -16.28 -6.86
N THR A 108 -14.56 -15.54 -7.94
CA THR A 108 -13.23 -15.02 -8.27
C THR A 108 -12.80 -14.04 -7.19
N GLU A 109 -11.79 -14.41 -6.41
CA GLU A 109 -11.14 -13.50 -5.48
C GLU A 109 -10.25 -12.55 -6.29
N ILE A 110 -10.69 -11.30 -6.44
CA ILE A 110 -9.83 -10.27 -7.01
C ILE A 110 -8.79 -9.88 -5.97
N GLN A 111 -7.51 -10.00 -6.33
CA GLN A 111 -6.45 -9.51 -5.46
C GLN A 111 -6.54 -7.99 -5.34
N PRO A 112 -6.29 -7.41 -4.14
CA PRO A 112 -6.29 -5.97 -3.98
C PRO A 112 -5.22 -5.34 -4.89
N THR A 113 -5.52 -4.16 -5.45
CA THR A 113 -4.53 -3.39 -6.20
C THR A 113 -3.30 -3.15 -5.31
N GLN A 114 -2.15 -3.67 -5.73
CA GLN A 114 -0.87 -3.38 -5.11
C GLN A 114 -0.29 -2.12 -5.76
N VAL A 115 -0.20 -1.04 -5.00
CA VAL A 115 0.55 0.16 -5.39
C VAL A 115 2.02 -0.09 -5.05
N ILE A 116 2.90 0.01 -6.04
CA ILE A 116 4.36 -0.13 -5.89
C ILE A 116 4.97 1.26 -6.08
N ASP A 117 5.77 1.70 -5.11
CA ASP A 117 6.43 3.00 -5.17
C ASP A 117 7.74 2.91 -5.96
N GLY A 118 7.95 3.84 -6.90
CA GLY A 118 9.21 4.06 -7.60
C GLY A 118 10.03 5.19 -6.95
N PRO A 119 11.26 5.47 -7.43
CA PRO A 119 12.01 6.62 -6.95
C PRO A 119 11.27 7.93 -7.27
N PHE A 120 11.20 8.83 -6.29
CA PHE A 120 10.57 10.14 -6.42
C PHE A 120 11.42 11.23 -5.73
N ALA A 121 11.18 12.48 -6.09
CA ALA A 121 11.87 13.62 -5.47
C ALA A 121 11.23 13.99 -4.11
N GLY A 122 12.06 14.31 -3.12
CA GLY A 122 11.60 14.84 -1.84
C GLY A 122 10.95 16.22 -1.98
N GLY A 123 10.05 16.55 -1.05
CA GLY A 123 9.41 17.86 -0.94
C GLY A 123 10.43 18.95 -0.56
N LYS A 124 10.14 20.19 -0.94
CA LYS A 124 11.10 21.32 -0.88
C LYS A 124 11.65 21.59 0.52
N ASP A 125 10.82 21.41 1.54
CA ASP A 125 11.16 21.68 2.94
C ASP A 125 11.74 20.47 3.67
N THR A 126 12.08 19.41 2.93
CA THR A 126 12.67 18.21 3.54
C THR A 126 14.15 18.42 3.81
N VAL A 127 14.56 18.14 5.04
CA VAL A 127 15.95 18.17 5.48
C VAL A 127 16.34 16.82 6.06
N VAL A 128 17.38 16.23 5.48
CA VAL A 128 18.06 15.04 6.02
C VAL A 128 19.51 15.40 6.24
N ASN A 129 19.92 15.46 7.51
CA ASN A 129 21.27 15.83 7.91
C ASN A 129 21.96 14.62 8.52
N ILE A 130 23.17 14.32 8.04
CA ILE A 130 24.04 13.30 8.62
C ILE A 130 25.33 14.00 9.04
N ASN A 131 25.62 14.02 10.34
CA ASN A 131 26.74 14.80 10.86
C ASN A 131 28.08 14.08 10.61
N ARG A 132 28.11 12.76 10.74
CA ARG A 132 29.30 11.96 10.52
C ARG A 132 28.97 10.61 9.92
N ILE A 133 29.78 10.19 8.95
CA ILE A 133 29.72 8.86 8.36
C ILE A 133 31.06 8.18 8.61
N ASN A 134 31.02 6.96 9.16
CA ASN A 134 32.15 6.06 9.26
C ASN A 134 31.84 4.78 8.46
N THR A 135 32.90 4.15 7.95
CA THR A 135 32.80 2.84 7.30
C THR A 135 33.62 1.83 8.08
N ASN A 136 32.99 0.74 8.50
CA ASN A 136 33.64 -0.39 9.16
C ASN A 136 33.96 -1.47 8.12
N ALA A 137 35.20 -1.94 8.15
CA ALA A 137 35.69 -3.02 7.30
C ALA A 137 36.72 -3.84 8.08
N ASP A 138 36.45 -5.13 8.24
CA ASP A 138 37.44 -6.11 8.69
C ASP A 138 37.94 -6.77 7.40
N GLY A 139 39.14 -6.40 6.95
CA GLY A 139 39.79 -6.96 5.76
C GLY A 139 40.20 -8.41 5.95
#